data_AF-A0A516TNZ6-F1
#
_entry.id   AF-A0A516TNZ6-F1
#
_cell.length_a   1.000
_cell.length_b   1.000
_cell.length_c   1.000
_cell.angle_alpha   90.00
_cell.angle_beta   90.00
_cell.angle_gamma   90.00
#
_symmetry.space_group_name_H-M   'P 1'
#
loop_
_entity.id
_entity.type
_entity.pdbx_description
1 polymer ?
#
loop_
_entity_poly.entity_id
_entity_poly.type
_entity_poly.pdbx_seq_one_letter_code
_entity_poly.pdbx_strand_id
1 'polypeptide(L)'
;MNQPFFPTQKPLIVVGTISTQYGVKATYSNHLPIDLIEYRLDSILLELNFTEGIAALQRSLQERSLPVLLTIRSKKEGGMLELSDCERSELFEKFFPYVDCVDLEWQEYSKLSPIYSLYKNGGKKLSSPFILCLSL
;
A
#
# COMPACT_ATOMS: atom_id res chain seq x y z
N MET A 1 -12.35 3.33 -16.96
CA MET A 1 -12.15 3.62 -15.53
C MET A 1 -11.11 4.71 -15.42
N ASN A 2 -11.48 5.88 -14.91
CA ASN A 2 -10.52 6.95 -14.65
C ASN A 2 -9.64 6.51 -13.48
N GLN A 3 -8.35 6.28 -13.72
CA GLN A 3 -7.41 6.00 -12.63
C GLN A 3 -7.32 7.26 -11.74
N PRO A 4 -7.37 7.12 -10.40
CA PRO A 4 -7.30 8.27 -9.51
C PRO A 4 -5.95 8.98 -9.64
N PHE A 5 -6.01 10.31 -9.71
CA PHE A 5 -4.86 11.18 -9.90
C PHE A 5 -4.09 11.36 -8.58
N PHE A 6 -2.78 11.14 -8.58
CA PHE A 6 -1.93 11.47 -7.43
C PHE A 6 -1.77 12.99 -7.28
N PRO A 7 -2.13 13.58 -6.14
CA PRO A 7 -2.07 15.02 -5.93
C PRO A 7 -0.62 15.49 -5.71
N THR A 8 0.09 15.79 -6.80
CA THR A 8 1.47 16.30 -6.80
C THR A 8 1.57 17.82 -6.71
N GLN A 9 0.44 18.53 -6.88
CA GLN A 9 0.39 20.00 -6.92
C GLN A 9 0.11 20.62 -5.53
N LYS A 10 -0.16 19.79 -4.53
CA LYS A 10 -0.42 20.22 -3.15
C LYS A 10 0.89 20.21 -2.36
N PRO A 11 1.23 21.27 -1.60
CA PRO A 11 2.48 21.35 -0.85
C PRO A 11 2.55 20.33 0.30
N LEU A 12 1.40 19.84 0.79
CA LEU A 12 1.30 18.84 1.85
C LEU A 12 0.27 17.77 1.44
N ILE A 13 0.68 16.50 1.47
CA ILE A 13 -0.19 15.35 1.24
C ILE A 13 -0.61 14.80 2.60
N VAL A 14 -1.91 14.75 2.85
CA VAL A 14 -2.50 14.13 4.05
C VAL A 14 -2.79 12.66 3.74
N VAL A 15 -2.14 11.77 4.48
CA VAL A 15 -2.28 10.33 4.32
C VAL A 15 -3.16 9.77 5.42
N GLY A 16 -4.26 9.11 5.04
CA GLY A 16 -5.09 8.35 5.96
C GLY A 16 -4.60 6.91 6.06
N THR A 17 -4.13 6.49 7.23
CA THR A 17 -3.60 5.12 7.43
C THR A 17 -4.67 4.16 7.93
N ILE A 18 -4.73 2.99 7.31
CA ILE A 18 -5.62 1.89 7.65
C ILE A 18 -4.78 0.69 8.06
N SER A 19 -4.95 0.27 9.31
CA SER A 19 -4.18 -0.84 9.92
C SER A 19 -5.07 -1.94 10.51
N THR A 20 -6.40 -1.82 10.42
CA THR A 20 -7.36 -2.76 11.03
C THR A 20 -8.42 -3.21 10.02
N GLN A 21 -9.03 -4.38 10.27
CA GLN A 21 -10.13 -4.89 9.46
C GLN A 21 -11.33 -3.92 9.45
N TYR A 22 -11.63 -3.31 10.60
CA TYR A 22 -12.70 -2.32 10.70
C TYR A 22 -12.42 -1.12 9.79
N GLY A 23 -11.17 -0.64 9.77
CA GLY A 23 -10.75 0.45 8.90
C GLY A 23 -10.93 0.13 7.42
N VAL A 24 -10.66 -1.11 6.99
CA VAL A 24 -10.92 -1.57 5.60
C VAL A 24 -12.39 -1.49 5.21
N LYS A 25 -13.31 -1.78 6.15
CA LYS A 25 -14.76 -1.72 5.94
C LYS A 25 -15.30 -0.29 5.97
N ALA A 26 -14.74 0.55 6.83
CA ALA A 26 -15.19 1.93 7.05
C ALA A 26 -14.45 2.97 6.19
N THR A 27 -13.51 2.53 5.34
CA THR A 27 -12.55 3.40 4.63
C THR A 27 -13.21 4.56 3.92
N TYR A 28 -14.26 4.28 3.15
CA TYR A 28 -14.92 5.24 2.27
C TYR A 28 -16.24 5.79 2.86
N SER A 29 -16.58 5.40 4.09
CA SER A 29 -17.79 5.84 4.77
C SER A 29 -17.62 7.19 5.47
N ASN A 30 -16.38 7.65 5.67
CA ASN A 30 -16.07 8.89 6.36
C ASN A 30 -15.48 9.92 5.40
N HIS A 31 -16.02 11.13 5.39
CA HIS A 31 -15.51 12.25 4.58
C HIS A 31 -14.37 13.00 5.29
N LEU A 32 -13.29 12.29 5.59
CA LEU A 32 -12.09 12.91 6.12
C LEU A 32 -11.34 13.67 4.99
N PRO A 33 -10.68 14.80 5.28
CA PRO A 33 -9.92 15.57 4.29
C PRO A 33 -8.56 14.91 4.01
N ILE A 34 -8.59 13.69 3.45
CA ILE A 34 -7.41 12.88 3.10
C ILE A 34 -7.14 12.95 1.59
N ASP A 35 -5.86 12.94 1.22
CA ASP A 35 -5.39 13.00 -0.16
C ASP A 35 -4.97 11.62 -0.72
N LEU A 36 -4.57 10.71 0.18
CA LEU A 36 -4.04 9.38 -0.11
C LEU A 36 -4.43 8.43 1.02
N ILE A 37 -4.72 7.17 0.70
CA ILE A 37 -4.92 6.13 1.70
C ILE A 37 -3.70 5.23 1.76
N GLU A 38 -3.16 4.99 2.95
CA GLU A 38 -2.17 3.96 3.20
C GLU A 38 -2.84 2.72 3.79
N TYR A 39 -2.69 1.56 3.16
CA TYR A 39 -3.03 0.26 3.75
C TYR A 39 -1.78 -0.40 4.31
N ARG A 40 -1.72 -0.51 5.65
CA ARG A 40 -0.71 -1.27 6.40
C ARG A 40 -1.09 -2.75 6.41
N LEU A 41 -0.71 -3.46 5.35
CA LEU A 41 -1.11 -4.85 5.15
C LEU A 41 -0.55 -5.77 6.24
N ASP A 42 0.65 -5.49 6.75
CA ASP A 42 1.26 -6.23 7.85
C ASP A 42 0.38 -6.23 9.12
N SER A 43 -0.33 -5.14 9.38
CA SER A 43 -1.22 -5.01 10.55
C SER A 43 -2.59 -5.63 10.28
N ILE A 44 -3.15 -5.38 9.10
CA ILE A 44 -4.47 -5.89 8.70
C ILE A 44 -4.50 -7.43 8.67
N LEU A 45 -3.43 -8.06 8.17
CA LEU A 45 -3.32 -9.52 8.09
C LEU A 45 -3.11 -10.19 9.44
N LEU A 46 -2.77 -9.44 10.50
CA LEU A 46 -2.69 -9.97 11.86
C LEU A 46 -4.08 -10.21 12.47
N GLU A 47 -5.05 -9.35 12.14
CA GLU A 47 -6.42 -9.43 12.66
C GLU A 47 -7.30 -10.43 11.88
N LEU A 48 -6.89 -10.79 10.67
CA LEU A 48 -7.68 -11.56 9.72
C LEU A 48 -7.04 -12.89 9.43
N ASN A 49 -7.86 -13.92 9.15
CA ASN A 49 -7.35 -15.06 8.40
C ASN A 49 -6.76 -14.55 7.08
N PHE A 50 -5.55 -15.00 6.74
CA PHE A 50 -4.80 -14.54 5.57
C PHE A 50 -5.65 -14.52 4.28
N THR A 51 -6.44 -15.56 4.03
CA THR A 51 -7.26 -15.63 2.80
C THR A 51 -8.41 -14.63 2.80
N GLU A 52 -9.11 -14.51 3.93
CA GLU A 52 -10.25 -13.61 4.08
C GLU A 52 -9.82 -12.15 4.05
N GLY A 53 -8.67 -11.83 4.68
CA GLY A 53 -8.11 -10.48 4.70
C GLY A 53 -7.72 -9.99 3.31
N ILE A 54 -7.10 -10.87 2.51
CA ILE A 54 -6.77 -10.55 1.12
C ILE A 54 -8.04 -10.28 0.30
N ALA A 55 -9.05 -11.13 0.40
CA ALA A 55 -10.29 -10.96 -0.36
C ALA A 55 -11.07 -9.70 0.06
N ALA A 56 -11.13 -9.40 1.36
CA ALA A 56 -11.75 -8.19 1.88
C ALA A 56 -11.03 -6.93 1.38
N LEU A 57 -9.69 -6.95 1.41
CA LEU A 57 -8.89 -5.82 0.95
C LEU A 57 -9.02 -5.61 -0.57
N GLN A 58 -8.96 -6.68 -1.36
CA GLN A 58 -9.17 -6.59 -2.81
C GLN A 58 -10.53 -5.97 -3.16
N ARG A 59 -11.60 -6.36 -2.45
CA ARG A 59 -12.92 -5.74 -2.64
C ARG A 59 -12.92 -4.25 -2.29
N SER A 60 -12.36 -3.89 -1.14
CA SER A 60 -12.24 -2.48 -0.72
C SER A 60 -11.46 -1.63 -1.74
N LEU A 61 -10.38 -2.18 -2.29
CA LEU A 61 -9.56 -1.50 -3.31
C LEU A 61 -10.24 -1.39 -4.67
N GLN A 62 -11.20 -2.24 -5.00
CA GLN A 62 -11.99 -2.11 -6.24
C GLN A 62 -13.00 -0.95 -6.15
N GLU A 63 -13.46 -0.63 -4.95
CA GLU A 63 -14.45 0.42 -4.68
C GLU A 63 -13.80 1.79 -4.40
N ARG A 64 -12.47 1.88 -4.52
CA ARG A 64 -11.71 3.05 -4.08
C ARG A 64 -12.01 4.30 -4.89
N SER A 65 -12.10 5.42 -4.18
CA SER A 65 -12.25 6.76 -4.74
C SER A 65 -10.97 7.62 -4.65
N LEU A 66 -9.97 7.14 -3.91
CA LEU A 66 -8.71 7.84 -3.65
C LEU A 66 -7.51 7.00 -4.11
N PRO A 67 -6.35 7.65 -4.37
CA PRO A 67 -5.13 6.91 -4.60
C PRO A 67 -4.76 6.08 -3.37
N VAL A 68 -4.05 4.98 -3.60
CA VAL A 68 -3.69 4.00 -2.57
C VAL A 68 -2.19 3.73 -2.56
N LEU A 69 -1.62 3.88 -1.37
CA LEU A 69 -0.31 3.39 -0.94
C LEU A 69 -0.48 2.05 -0.22
N LEU A 70 0.23 1.04 -0.67
CA LEU A 70 0.34 -0.24 0.04
C LEU A 70 1.67 -0.33 0.77
N THR A 71 1.60 -0.61 2.07
CA THR A 71 2.77 -0.77 2.92
C THR A 71 2.77 -2.16 3.53
N ILE A 72 3.85 -2.92 3.30
CA ILE A 72 4.11 -4.20 3.96
C ILE A 72 5.38 -4.06 4.78
N ARG A 73 5.23 -3.48 5.98
CA ARG A 73 6.35 -3.18 6.86
C ARG A 73 6.95 -4.46 7.45
N SER A 74 8.25 -4.64 7.33
CA SER A 74 9.00 -5.75 7.93
C SER A 74 9.15 -5.56 9.44
N LYS A 75 9.34 -6.66 10.16
CA LYS A 75 9.61 -6.64 11.61
C LYS A 75 10.86 -5.83 11.99
N LYS A 76 11.85 -5.75 11.09
CA LYS A 76 13.08 -4.96 11.27
C LYS A 76 12.80 -3.45 11.32
N GLU A 77 11.76 -3.00 10.61
CA GLU A 77 11.30 -1.60 10.63
C GLU A 77 10.01 -1.40 11.46
N GLY A 78 9.69 -2.33 12.38
CA GLY A 78 8.56 -2.19 13.30
C GLY A 78 7.21 -2.71 12.76
N GLY A 79 7.24 -3.58 11.76
CA GLY A 79 6.06 -4.26 11.21
C GLY A 79 5.39 -5.24 12.17
N MET A 80 4.11 -5.51 11.93
CA MET A 80 3.31 -6.33 12.84
C MET A 80 3.35 -7.83 12.53
N LEU A 81 3.58 -8.21 11.28
CA LEU A 81 3.61 -9.60 10.81
C LEU A 81 5.02 -9.98 10.35
N GLU A 82 5.50 -11.16 10.75
CA GLU A 82 6.72 -11.73 10.18
C GLU A 82 6.37 -12.41 8.86
N LEU A 83 6.94 -11.94 7.77
CA LEU A 83 6.78 -12.49 6.43
C LEU A 83 8.17 -12.77 5.86
N SER A 84 8.33 -13.92 5.21
CA SER A 84 9.51 -14.17 4.39
C SER A 84 9.56 -13.20 3.20
N ASP A 85 10.74 -13.03 2.62
CA ASP A 85 10.92 -12.21 1.43
C ASP A 85 10.05 -12.68 0.24
N CYS A 86 9.81 -14.01 0.14
CA CYS A 86 8.96 -14.61 -0.88
C CYS A 86 7.50 -14.24 -0.67
N GLU A 87 6.96 -14.47 0.53
CA GLU A 87 5.56 -14.14 0.86
C GLU A 87 5.28 -12.65 0.67
N ARG A 88 6.22 -11.78 1.07
CA ARG A 88 6.05 -10.35 0.88
C ARG A 88 6.07 -9.95 -0.60
N SER A 89 6.94 -10.57 -1.40
CA SER A 89 6.99 -10.33 -2.86
C SER A 89 5.70 -10.77 -3.54
N GLU A 90 5.20 -11.97 -3.21
CA GLU A 90 3.92 -12.48 -3.71
C GLU A 90 2.75 -11.55 -3.36
N LEU A 91 2.73 -10.98 -2.16
CA LEU A 91 1.72 -10.00 -1.77
C LEU A 91 1.82 -8.72 -2.61
N PHE A 92 3.02 -8.19 -2.83
CA PHE A 92 3.19 -7.01 -3.70
C PHE A 92 2.73 -7.27 -5.14
N GLU A 93 3.02 -8.44 -5.70
CA GLU A 93 2.54 -8.84 -7.03
C GLU A 93 1.02 -8.97 -7.06
N LYS A 94 0.45 -9.62 -6.05
CA LYS A 94 -1.00 -9.85 -5.92
C LYS A 94 -1.79 -8.54 -5.83
N PHE A 95 -1.23 -7.54 -5.16
CA PHE A 95 -1.88 -6.23 -4.99
C PHE A 95 -1.53 -5.22 -6.07
N PHE A 96 -0.53 -5.51 -6.91
CA PHE A 96 -0.14 -4.65 -8.03
C PHE A 96 -1.33 -4.08 -8.80
N PRO A 97 -2.32 -4.84 -9.30
CA PRO A 97 -3.39 -4.26 -10.12
C PRO A 97 -4.32 -3.29 -9.38
N TYR A 98 -4.29 -3.26 -8.04
CA TYR A 98 -5.25 -2.53 -7.21
C TYR A 98 -4.72 -1.22 -6.63
N VAL A 99 -3.40 -1.06 -6.52
CA VAL A 99 -2.76 0.06 -5.80
C VAL A 99 -2.04 1.00 -6.76
N ASP A 100 -1.76 2.24 -6.35
CA ASP A 100 -1.03 3.19 -7.21
C ASP A 100 0.41 3.40 -6.75
N CYS A 101 0.69 3.15 -5.48
CA CYS A 101 2.05 3.09 -4.97
C CYS A 101 2.27 2.03 -3.90
N VAL A 102 3.54 1.69 -3.70
CA VAL A 102 4.00 0.78 -2.64
C VAL A 102 5.14 1.40 -1.84
N ASP A 103 5.18 1.08 -0.55
CA ASP A 103 6.32 1.34 0.34
C ASP A 103 7.32 0.17 0.23
N LEU A 104 8.48 0.44 -0.38
CA LEU A 104 9.56 -0.53 -0.53
C LEU A 104 10.75 -0.15 0.36
N GLU A 105 11.04 -1.03 1.31
CA GLU A 105 12.11 -0.81 2.28
C GLU A 105 13.50 -0.83 1.64
N TRP A 106 14.28 0.24 1.84
CA TRP A 106 15.59 0.38 1.21
C TRP A 106 16.57 -0.73 1.61
N GLN A 107 16.52 -1.16 2.88
CA GLN A 107 17.39 -2.22 3.39
C GLN A 107 17.15 -3.57 2.67
N GLU A 108 16.03 -3.72 1.98
CA GLU A 108 15.63 -4.95 1.30
C GLU A 108 15.56 -4.77 -0.22
N TYR A 109 16.11 -3.66 -0.75
CA TYR A 109 16.12 -3.33 -2.16
C TYR A 109 16.69 -4.46 -3.05
N SER A 110 17.78 -5.11 -2.63
CA SER A 110 18.40 -6.20 -3.41
C SER A 110 17.42 -7.36 -3.64
N LYS A 111 16.59 -7.66 -2.64
CA LYS A 111 15.60 -8.72 -2.66
C LYS A 111 14.32 -8.31 -3.38
N LEU A 112 13.94 -7.03 -3.27
CA LEU A 112 12.71 -6.47 -3.85
C LEU A 112 12.92 -5.80 -5.22
N SER A 113 14.10 -5.92 -5.82
CA SER A 113 14.40 -5.35 -7.14
C SER A 113 13.46 -5.81 -8.26
N PRO A 114 12.93 -7.07 -8.28
CA PRO A 114 11.91 -7.47 -9.24
C PRO A 114 10.59 -6.71 -9.04
N ILE A 115 10.19 -6.50 -7.78
CA ILE A 115 8.98 -5.76 -7.41
C ILE A 115 9.12 -4.28 -7.78
N TYR A 116 10.27 -3.67 -7.48
CA TYR A 116 10.58 -2.31 -7.94
C TYR A 116 10.39 -2.18 -9.45
N SER A 117 10.92 -3.13 -10.22
CA SER A 117 10.83 -3.14 -11.68
C SER A 117 9.40 -3.32 -12.16
N LEU A 118 8.63 -4.22 -11.54
CA LEU A 118 7.21 -4.43 -11.82
C LEU A 118 6.40 -3.14 -11.65
N TYR A 119 6.54 -2.47 -10.51
CA TYR A 119 5.81 -1.25 -10.21
C TYR A 119 6.23 -0.08 -11.10
N LYS A 120 7.53 0.09 -11.31
CA LYS A 120 8.06 1.14 -12.20
C LYS A 120 7.61 0.96 -13.65
N ASN A 121 7.72 -0.25 -14.20
CA ASN A 121 7.32 -0.55 -15.58
C ASN A 121 5.80 -0.50 -15.76
N GLY A 122 5.05 -0.77 -14.69
CA GLY A 122 3.60 -0.62 -14.64
C GLY A 122 3.09 0.82 -14.57
N GLY A 123 3.98 1.82 -14.60
CA GLY A 123 3.62 3.23 -14.46
C GLY A 123 3.13 3.62 -13.04
N LYS A 124 3.40 2.78 -12.03
CA LYS A 124 3.02 3.04 -10.64
C LYS A 124 4.10 3.83 -9.92
N LYS A 125 3.68 4.63 -8.92
CA LYS A 125 4.61 5.40 -8.11
C LYS A 125 5.22 4.52 -7.02
N LEU A 126 6.41 4.86 -6.56
CA LEU A 126 7.11 4.14 -5.51
C LEU A 126 7.40 5.13 -4.38
N SER A 127 7.07 4.75 -3.14
CA SER A 127 7.57 5.43 -1.96
C SER A 127 8.69 4.58 -1.36
N SER A 128 9.82 5.22 -1.06
CA SER A 128 10.86 4.62 -0.23
C SER A 128 10.61 5.08 1.21
N PRO A 129 10.96 4.31 2.26
CA PRO A 129 10.79 4.75 3.65
C PRO A 129 11.58 6.03 3.99
N PHE A 130 12.50 6.46 3.11
CA PHE A 130 13.22 7.73 3.20
C PHE A 130 12.80 8.80 2.18
N ILE A 131 11.86 8.52 1.27
CA ILE A 131 11.46 9.44 0.20
C ILE A 131 9.94 9.62 0.20
N LEU A 132 9.55 10.70 0.88
CA LEU A 132 8.52 11.65 0.45
C LEU A 132 8.41 11.60 -1.07
N CYS A 133 7.24 11.27 -1.62
CA CYS A 133 6.93 11.20 -3.05
C CYS A 133 7.70 12.26 -3.88
N LEU A 134 8.94 11.96 -4.28
CA LEU A 134 9.76 12.86 -5.07
C LEU A 134 9.32 12.62 -6.50
N SER A 135 8.29 13.37 -6.86
CA SER A 135 8.02 13.71 -8.24
C SER A 135 9.18 14.60 -8.68
N LEU A 136 10.11 14.04 -9.45
CA LEU A 136 10.85 14.79 -10.46
C LEU A 136 10.10 14.61 -11.78
#